data_AF-A0A812SZC7-F1
#
_entry.id   AF-A0A812SZC7-F1
#
_cell.length_a   1.000
_cell.length_b   1.000
_cell.length_c   1.000
_cell.angle_alpha   90.00
_cell.angle_beta   90.00
_cell.angle_gamma   90.00
#
_symmetry.space_group_name_H-M   'P 1'
#
loop_
_entity.id
_entity.type
_entity.pdbx_description
1 polymer ?
#
loop_
_entity_poly.entity_id
_entity_poly.type
_entity_poly.pdbx_seq_one_letter_code
_entity_poly.pdbx_strand_id
1 'polypeptide(L)'
;MAVFVSALNQRPLNCNLRLGESLLNGELAEEGWHDLAQFARQSVFFIAEVPHAWLLPHCSCLVHHGGAGTLQTALREGVPSVVTPIFADQFDNSRAVARLSAGVGFEENLSQVSAFELAEAIHEAEACRPEVRSLGEQLRDNNGAQQ
;
A
#
# COMPACT_ATOMS: atom_id res chain seq x y z
N MET A 1 -0.31 9.62 2.22
CA MET A 1 -1.37 8.61 2.42
C MET A 1 -0.92 7.31 1.77
N ALA A 2 -1.08 6.18 2.44
CA ALA A 2 -0.80 4.84 1.92
C ALA A 2 -2.05 3.98 2.14
N VAL A 3 -2.43 3.19 1.14
CA VAL A 3 -3.56 2.26 1.22
C VAL A 3 -2.99 0.86 1.33
N PHE A 4 -3.44 0.13 2.34
CA PHE A 4 -2.97 -1.22 2.64
C PHE A 4 -4.00 -2.22 2.14
N VAL A 5 -3.60 -3.08 1.19
CA VAL A 5 -4.45 -4.18 0.73
C VAL A 5 -4.11 -5.39 1.57
N SER A 6 -5.12 -5.97 2.21
CA SER A 6 -4.91 -7.09 3.13
C SER A 6 -5.96 -8.16 2.93
N ALA A 7 -5.50 -9.42 2.89
CA ALA A 7 -6.33 -10.60 3.07
C ALA A 7 -6.56 -10.87 4.57
N LEU A 8 -6.93 -9.85 5.36
CA LEU A 8 -7.26 -10.01 6.78
C LEU A 8 -8.54 -10.83 6.91
N ASN A 9 -8.35 -12.14 6.97
CA ASN A 9 -9.39 -13.10 7.29
C ASN A 9 -9.74 -12.93 8.79
N GLN A 10 -10.67 -12.02 9.08
CA GLN A 10 -11.42 -11.81 10.34
C GLN A 10 -10.73 -12.17 11.66
N ARG A 11 -9.46 -11.81 11.88
CA ARG A 11 -8.85 -11.86 13.23
C ARG A 11 -8.76 -10.44 13.79
N PRO A 12 -9.23 -10.21 15.03
CA PRO A 12 -9.18 -8.88 15.63
C PRO A 12 -7.71 -8.45 15.80
N LEU A 13 -7.36 -7.33 15.18
CA LEU A 13 -6.08 -6.66 15.42
C LEU A 13 -6.16 -6.06 16.83
N ASN A 14 -5.37 -6.59 17.76
CA ASN A 14 -5.27 -6.08 19.14
C ASN A 14 -4.45 -4.78 19.21
N CYS A 15 -4.81 -3.77 18.41
CA CYS A 15 -4.26 -2.42 18.54
C CYS A 15 -5.39 -1.42 18.76
N ASN A 16 -5.22 -0.56 19.77
CA ASN A 16 -6.12 0.56 20.07
C ASN A 16 -5.98 1.64 18.99
N LEU A 17 -6.45 1.34 17.78
CA LEU A 17 -6.53 2.30 16.69
C LEU A 17 -7.80 3.11 16.88
N ARG A 18 -7.67 4.40 17.20
CA ARG A 18 -8.79 5.33 17.10
C ARG A 18 -9.04 5.61 15.62
N LEU A 19 -10.11 5.00 15.11
CA LEU A 19 -10.47 4.97 13.70
C LEU A 19 -10.90 6.36 13.22
N GLY A 20 -10.33 6.80 12.10
CA GLY A 20 -10.66 8.08 11.47
C GLY A 20 -11.95 7.98 10.65
N GLU A 21 -13.11 8.01 11.31
CA GLU A 21 -14.42 7.90 10.64
C GLU A 21 -14.88 9.18 9.92
N SER A 22 -14.12 10.29 10.01
CA SER A 22 -14.59 11.61 9.55
C SER A 22 -14.88 11.68 8.04
N LEU A 23 -14.19 10.89 7.21
CA LEU A 23 -14.41 10.81 5.77
C LEU A 23 -15.70 10.02 5.42
N LEU A 24 -16.00 8.98 6.19
CA LEU A 24 -17.20 8.14 6.02
C LEU A 24 -18.46 8.82 6.57
N ASN A 25 -18.30 9.66 7.60
CA ASN A 25 -19.39 10.37 8.25
C ASN A 25 -19.65 11.76 7.62
N GLY A 26 -18.93 12.13 6.55
CA GLY A 26 -19.02 13.40 5.83
C GLY A 26 -19.40 13.23 4.34
N GLU A 27 -18.55 13.72 3.43
CA GLU A 27 -18.78 13.87 1.96
C GLU A 27 -19.36 12.63 1.24
N LEU A 28 -19.04 11.41 1.70
CA LEU A 28 -19.58 10.17 1.12
C LEU A 28 -21.03 9.84 1.54
N ALA A 29 -21.61 10.60 2.48
CA ALA A 29 -23.00 10.46 2.92
C ALA A 29 -23.98 11.31 2.09
N GLU A 30 -23.51 12.12 1.14
CA GLU A 30 -24.35 12.86 0.20
C GLU A 30 -25.02 11.93 -0.84
N GLU A 31 -26.12 12.39 -1.46
CA GLU A 31 -26.89 11.62 -2.45
C GLU A 31 -25.99 11.15 -3.62
N GLY A 32 -25.87 9.84 -3.79
CA GLY A 32 -25.09 9.21 -4.88
C GLY A 32 -23.91 8.33 -4.44
N TRP A 33 -23.46 8.44 -3.18
CA TRP A 33 -22.29 7.69 -2.67
C TRP A 33 -22.59 6.72 -1.53
N HIS A 34 -23.87 6.53 -1.18
CA HIS A 34 -24.31 5.70 -0.06
C HIS A 34 -23.75 4.27 -0.11
N ASP A 35 -23.85 3.61 -1.26
CA ASP A 35 -23.39 2.23 -1.43
C ASP A 35 -21.85 2.14 -1.31
N LEU A 36 -21.13 3.13 -1.84
CA LEU A 36 -19.68 3.22 -1.69
C LEU A 36 -19.29 3.45 -0.23
N ALA A 37 -19.99 4.32 0.49
CA ALA A 37 -19.77 4.56 1.91
C ALA A 37 -20.04 3.30 2.75
N GLN A 38 -21.09 2.54 2.42
CA GLN A 38 -21.38 1.27 3.07
C GLN A 38 -20.31 0.23 2.80
N PHE A 39 -19.88 0.08 1.53
CA PHE A 39 -18.78 -0.79 1.17
C PHE A 39 -17.49 -0.42 1.91
N ALA A 40 -17.13 0.87 1.92
CA ALA A 40 -15.93 1.34 2.60
C ALA A 40 -15.97 1.09 4.12
N ARG A 41 -17.13 1.23 4.77
CA ARG A 41 -17.29 0.87 6.19
C ARG A 41 -17.03 -0.61 6.48
N GLN A 42 -17.30 -1.49 5.53
CA GLN A 42 -17.16 -2.94 5.69
C GLN A 42 -15.78 -3.45 5.24
N SER A 43 -15.16 -2.76 4.29
CA SER A 43 -13.99 -3.25 3.54
C SER A 43 -12.74 -2.39 3.72
N VAL A 44 -12.85 -1.18 4.29
CA VAL A 44 -11.73 -0.22 4.43
C VAL A 44 -11.54 0.17 5.89
N PHE A 45 -10.31 0.00 6.38
CA PHE A 45 -9.92 0.44 7.71
C PHE A 45 -9.17 1.77 7.62
N PHE A 46 -9.70 2.80 8.29
CA PHE A 46 -9.08 4.13 8.35
C PHE A 46 -8.22 4.26 9.60
N ILE A 47 -6.91 4.43 9.39
CA ILE A 47 -5.93 4.53 10.47
C ILE A 47 -5.17 5.84 10.31
N ALA A 48 -5.12 6.64 11.37
CA ALA A 48 -4.37 7.91 11.37
C ALA A 48 -2.87 7.66 11.35
N GLU A 49 -2.37 6.83 12.27
CA GLU A 49 -0.96 6.48 12.39
C GLU A 49 -0.80 5.04 12.87
N VAL A 50 0.17 4.34 12.30
CA VAL A 50 0.51 2.96 12.67
C VAL A 50 1.96 2.65 12.25
N PRO A 51 2.75 1.94 13.07
CA PRO A 51 4.09 1.53 12.67
C PRO A 51 4.04 0.61 11.44
N HIS A 52 4.66 1.04 10.32
CA HIS A 52 4.67 0.28 9.08
C HIS A 52 5.30 -1.11 9.24
N ALA A 53 6.41 -1.21 9.98
CA ALA A 53 7.06 -2.50 10.22
C ALA A 53 6.15 -3.51 10.97
N TRP A 54 5.17 -3.02 11.73
CA TRP A 54 4.17 -3.89 12.36
C TRP A 54 3.02 -4.22 11.41
N LEU A 55 2.54 -3.24 10.64
CA LEU A 55 1.37 -3.42 9.77
C LEU A 55 1.68 -4.24 8.50
N LEU A 56 2.79 -3.94 7.83
CA LEU A 56 3.11 -4.48 6.51
C LEU A 56 3.19 -6.01 6.45
N PRO A 57 3.71 -6.74 7.46
CA PRO A 57 3.64 -8.20 7.48
C PRO A 57 2.22 -8.79 7.37
N HIS A 58 1.17 -7.99 7.64
CA HIS A 58 -0.22 -8.37 7.52
C HIS A 58 -0.87 -7.97 6.19
N CYS A 59 -0.14 -7.30 5.29
CA CYS A 59 -0.63 -6.85 4.00
C CYS A 59 -0.24 -7.84 2.89
N SER A 60 -1.10 -7.95 1.87
CA SER A 60 -0.77 -8.64 0.62
C SER A 60 -0.06 -7.71 -0.36
N CYS A 61 -0.43 -6.42 -0.36
CA CYS A 61 0.14 -5.38 -1.21
C CYS A 61 0.01 -3.99 -0.54
N LEU A 62 0.88 -3.05 -0.93
CA LEU A 62 0.87 -1.66 -0.48
C LEU A 62 0.71 -0.70 -1.66
N VAL A 63 -0.31 0.16 -1.64
CA VAL A 63 -0.44 1.27 -2.61
C VAL A 63 0.04 2.56 -1.96
N HIS A 64 1.04 3.23 -2.54
CA HIS A 64 1.58 4.46 -1.98
C HIS A 64 2.27 5.35 -3.02
N HIS A 65 2.57 6.59 -2.63
CA HIS A 65 3.19 7.58 -3.51
C HIS A 65 4.70 7.40 -3.75
N GLY A 66 5.32 6.30 -3.28
CA GLY A 66 6.75 6.06 -3.55
C GLY A 66 7.75 6.81 -2.65
N GLY A 67 7.35 7.37 -1.50
CA GLY A 67 8.31 7.96 -0.56
C GLY A 67 9.35 6.95 -0.06
N ALA A 68 10.63 7.32 -0.05
CA ALA A 68 11.76 6.42 0.17
C ALA A 68 11.64 5.54 1.44
N GLY A 69 11.28 6.14 2.59
CA GLY A 69 11.14 5.38 3.83
C GLY A 69 9.98 4.36 3.81
N THR A 70 8.90 4.66 3.10
CA THR A 70 7.78 3.71 2.94
C THR A 70 8.19 2.57 2.03
N LEU A 71 8.81 2.87 0.88
CA LEU A 71 9.29 1.86 -0.05
C LEU A 71 10.33 0.93 0.59
N GLN A 72 11.33 1.49 1.27
CA GLN A 72 12.36 0.71 1.95
C GLN A 72 11.78 -0.24 2.99
N THR A 73 10.79 0.23 3.76
CA THR A 73 10.11 -0.63 4.74
C THR A 73 9.31 -1.73 4.04
N ALA A 74 8.59 -1.42 2.96
CA ALA A 74 7.84 -2.42 2.19
C ALA A 74 8.74 -3.50 1.59
N LEU A 75 9.85 -3.11 0.95
CA LEU A 75 10.83 -4.05 0.42
C LEU A 75 11.44 -4.91 1.53
N ARG A 76 11.84 -4.28 2.65
CA ARG A 76 12.43 -5.00 3.79
C ARG A 76 11.44 -5.96 4.44
N GLU A 77 10.15 -5.64 4.52
CA GLU A 77 9.12 -6.55 5.05
C GLU A 77 8.63 -7.56 4.01
N GLY A 78 9.05 -7.44 2.75
CA GLY A 78 8.69 -8.36 1.67
C GLY A 78 7.26 -8.15 1.15
N VAL A 79 6.80 -6.90 1.10
CA VAL A 79 5.46 -6.53 0.65
C VAL A 79 5.53 -5.86 -0.73
N PRO A 80 4.89 -6.44 -1.76
CA PRO A 80 4.78 -5.81 -3.07
C PRO A 80 4.12 -4.42 -3.01
N SER A 81 4.58 -3.52 -3.85
CA SER A 81 4.10 -2.13 -3.86
C SER A 81 3.50 -1.72 -5.20
N VAL A 82 2.40 -1.00 -5.17
CA VAL A 82 1.89 -0.20 -6.28
C VAL A 82 2.25 1.26 -6.02
N VAL A 83 3.08 1.85 -6.87
CA VAL A 83 3.60 3.20 -6.69
C VAL A 83 2.92 4.17 -7.64
N THR A 84 2.22 5.16 -7.10
CA THR A 84 1.62 6.28 -7.85
C THR A 84 2.34 7.57 -7.47
N PRO A 85 3.48 7.91 -8.11
CA PRO A 85 4.32 9.02 -7.71
C PRO A 85 3.58 10.36 -7.79
N ILE A 86 4.06 11.37 -7.06
CA ILE A 86 3.52 12.73 -7.11
C ILE A 86 4.62 13.73 -7.47
N PHE A 87 5.80 13.61 -6.86
CA PHE A 87 6.91 14.55 -7.08
C PHE A 87 8.29 13.97 -6.72
N ALA A 88 9.34 14.58 -7.27
CA ALA A 88 10.75 14.32 -6.93
C ALA A 88 11.18 12.85 -7.05
N ASP A 89 11.83 12.30 -6.02
CA ASP A 89 12.42 10.97 -5.97
C ASP A 89 11.39 9.84 -6.11
N GLN A 90 10.11 10.14 -5.94
CA GLN A 90 9.01 9.18 -6.05
C GLN A 90 8.94 8.54 -7.43
N PHE A 91 9.25 9.28 -8.51
CA PHE A 91 9.27 8.74 -9.87
C PHE A 91 10.43 7.74 -10.05
N ASP A 92 11.60 8.01 -9.47
CA ASP A 92 12.72 7.09 -9.48
C ASP A 92 12.41 5.83 -8.66
N ASN A 93 11.81 6.01 -7.49
CA ASN A 93 11.35 4.92 -6.64
C ASN A 93 10.27 4.05 -7.32
N SER A 94 9.35 4.68 -8.06
CA SER A 94 8.35 3.99 -8.89
C SER A 94 9.01 3.10 -9.95
N ARG A 95 9.96 3.67 -10.71
CA ARG A 95 10.75 2.90 -11.68
C ARG A 95 11.59 1.80 -11.04
N ALA A 96 12.12 2.03 -9.84
CA ALA A 96 12.89 1.03 -9.11
C ALA A 96 12.04 -0.18 -8.71
N VAL A 97 10.79 0.05 -8.27
CA VAL A 97 9.84 -1.03 -7.98
C VAL A 97 9.62 -1.93 -9.19
N ALA A 98 9.35 -1.35 -10.35
CA ALA A 98 9.17 -2.11 -11.59
C ALA A 98 10.45 -2.89 -11.97
N ARG A 99 11.63 -2.25 -11.90
CA ARG A 99 12.92 -2.88 -12.22
C ARG A 99 13.27 -4.06 -11.30
N LEU A 100 12.90 -3.96 -10.03
CA LEU A 100 13.15 -5.00 -9.02
C LEU A 100 12.10 -6.12 -9.06
N SER A 101 11.11 -6.04 -9.96
CA SER A 101 9.92 -6.92 -9.94
C SER A 101 9.23 -6.91 -8.57
N ALA A 102 9.25 -5.75 -7.91
CA ALA A 102 8.74 -5.57 -6.54
C ALA A 102 7.29 -5.07 -6.48
N GLY A 103 6.58 -5.13 -7.61
CA GLY A 103 5.23 -4.64 -7.81
C GLY A 103 5.15 -3.75 -9.04
N VAL A 104 4.18 -2.83 -9.05
CA VAL A 104 3.89 -1.97 -10.20
C VAL A 104 4.25 -0.52 -9.88
N GLY A 105 4.96 0.14 -10.80
CA GLY A 105 5.27 1.57 -10.69
C GLY A 105 4.65 2.35 -11.85
N PHE A 106 3.76 3.30 -11.54
CA PHE A 106 3.23 4.25 -12.51
C PHE A 106 4.24 5.37 -12.81
N GLU A 107 4.19 5.91 -14.02
CA GLU A 107 4.94 7.13 -14.38
C GLU A 107 4.10 8.39 -14.15
N GLU A 108 2.80 8.23 -13.92
CA GLU A 108 1.82 9.28 -13.73
C GLU A 108 1.35 9.39 -12.28
N ASN A 109 0.76 10.55 -11.96
CA ASN A 109 0.14 10.76 -10.67
C ASN A 109 -1.18 9.98 -10.56
N LEU A 110 -1.59 9.63 -9.33
CA LEU A 110 -2.82 8.87 -9.07
C LEU A 110 -4.08 9.49 -9.72
N SER A 111 -4.15 10.82 -9.85
CA SER A 111 -5.29 11.51 -10.50
C SER A 111 -5.42 11.22 -12.00
N GLN A 112 -4.38 10.65 -12.62
CA GLN A 112 -4.34 10.26 -14.03
C GLN A 112 -4.47 8.74 -14.22
N VAL A 113 -4.46 7.97 -13.13
CA VAL A 113 -4.64 6.52 -13.13
C VAL A 113 -6.11 6.21 -12.92
N SER A 114 -6.71 5.45 -13.82
CA SER A 114 -8.09 5.01 -13.68
C SER A 114 -8.24 3.97 -12.57
N ALA A 115 -9.45 3.81 -12.04
CA ALA A 115 -9.74 2.77 -11.05
C ALA A 115 -9.47 1.35 -11.59
N PHE A 116 -9.66 1.14 -12.91
CA PHE A 116 -9.41 -0.13 -13.56
C PHE A 116 -7.91 -0.44 -13.62
N GLU A 117 -7.09 0.51 -14.10
CA GLU A 117 -5.62 0.37 -14.13
C GLU A 117 -5.05 0.14 -12.72
N LEU A 118 -5.58 0.86 -11.72
CA LEU A 118 -5.16 0.67 -10.33
C LEU A 118 -5.52 -0.73 -9.82
N ALA A 119 -6.71 -1.25 -10.15
CA ALA A 119 -7.13 -2.59 -9.76
C ALA A 119 -6.27 -3.68 -10.42
N GLU A 120 -5.97 -3.54 -11.71
CA GLU A 120 -5.04 -4.44 -12.41
C GLU A 120 -3.65 -4.40 -11.78
N ALA A 121 -3.13 -3.21 -11.48
CA ALA A 121 -1.84 -3.04 -10.83
C ALA A 121 -1.78 -3.70 -9.44
N ILE A 122 -2.87 -3.64 -8.65
CA ILE A 122 -2.96 -4.34 -7.37
C ILE A 122 -2.89 -5.86 -7.58
N HIS A 123 -3.65 -6.41 -8.53
CA HIS A 123 -3.61 -7.84 -8.82
C HIS A 123 -2.23 -8.31 -9.31
N GLU A 124 -1.57 -7.53 -10.16
CA GLU A 124 -0.20 -7.81 -10.63
C GLU A 124 0.81 -7.76 -9.48
N ALA A 125 0.75 -6.73 -8.63
CA ALA A 125 1.62 -6.63 -7.47
C ALA A 125 1.37 -7.77 -6.45
N GLU A 126 0.13 -8.19 -6.22
CA GLU A 126 -0.13 -9.37 -5.37
C GLU A 126 0.48 -10.65 -5.94
N ALA A 127 0.54 -10.78 -7.27
CA ALA A 127 1.10 -11.97 -7.92
C ALA A 127 2.61 -12.11 -7.73
N CYS A 128 3.37 -11.01 -7.60
CA CYS A 128 4.83 -11.05 -7.35
C CYS A 128 5.22 -11.21 -5.87
N ARG A 129 4.25 -11.45 -4.98
CA ARG A 129 4.48 -11.59 -3.54
C ARG A 129 5.55 -12.63 -3.16
N PRO A 130 5.62 -13.84 -3.77
CA PRO A 130 6.67 -14.81 -3.47
C PRO A 130 8.09 -14.24 -3.68
N GLU A 131 8.30 -13.54 -4.80
CA GLU A 131 9.56 -12.94 -5.19
C GLU A 131 9.95 -11.79 -4.25
N VAL A 132 9.00 -10.91 -3.93
CA VAL A 132 9.25 -9.77 -3.02
C VAL A 132 9.52 -10.24 -1.60
N ARG A 133 8.88 -11.33 -1.16
CA ARG A 133 9.17 -11.92 0.15
C ARG A 133 10.62 -12.43 0.24
N SER A 134 11.08 -13.13 -0.80
CA SER A 134 12.48 -13.59 -0.90
C SER A 134 13.45 -12.41 -0.90
N LEU A 135 13.14 -11.34 -1.63
CA LEU A 135 13.93 -10.11 -1.62
C LEU A 135 14.00 -9.49 -0.22
N GLY A 136 12.87 -9.40 0.49
CA GLY A 136 12.83 -8.89 1.86
C GLY A 136 13.63 -9.72 2.86
N GLU A 137 13.64 -11.04 2.71
CA GLU A 137 14.50 -11.95 3.49
C GLU A 137 15.98 -11.62 3.29
N GLN A 138 16.42 -11.50 2.03
CA GLN A 138 17.81 -11.13 1.70
C GLN A 138 18.20 -9.75 2.25
N LEU A 139 17.30 -8.76 2.18
CA LEU A 139 17.55 -7.42 2.70
C LEU A 139 17.70 -7.38 4.23
N ARG A 140 16.99 -8.25 4.96
CA ARG A 140 17.12 -8.35 6.42
C ARG A 140 18.43 -9.05 6.81
N ASP A 141 18.84 -10.06 6.05
CA ASP A 141 20.09 -10.80 6.31
C ASP A 141 21.34 -9.95 6.03
N ASN A 142 21.25 -9.03 5.07
CA ASN A 142 22.38 -8.21 4.63
C ASN A 142 22.70 -6.99 5.55
N ASN A 143 22.07 -6.84 6.72
CA ASN A 143 22.31 -5.76 7.70
C ASN A 143 22.64 -4.41 7.04
N GLY A 144 21.62 -3.67 6.57
CA GLY A 144 21.68 -2.47 5.70
C GLY A 144 22.51 -1.25 6.16
N ALA A 145 23.78 -1.44 6.50
CA ALA A 145 24.76 -0.42 6.84
C ALA A 145 25.97 -0.42 5.88
N GLN A 146 25.84 -1.06 4.71
CA GLN A 146 26.89 -1.08 3.67
C GLN A 146 26.31 -0.84 2.27
N GLN A 147 25.72 0.33 2.03
CA GLN A 147 25.67 0.95 0.69
C GLN A 147 25.85 2.46 0.85
#